data_AF-W4P8P3-F1
#
_entry.id   AF-W4P8P3-F1
#
_cell.length_a   1.000
_cell.length_b   1.000
_cell.length_c   1.000
_cell.angle_alpha   90.00
_cell.angle_beta   90.00
_cell.angle_gamma   90.00
#
_symmetry.space_group_name_H-M   'P 1'
#
loop_
_entity.id
_entity.type
_entity.pdbx_description
1 polymer ?
#
loop_
_entity_poly.entity_id
_entity_poly.type
_entity_poly.pdbx_seq_one_letter_code
_entity_poly.pdbx_strand_id
1 'polypeptide(L)'
;MRKRIREKAVKGLVNAVDPLNPDYLNFRVHQQPIVDAAYVVHAFLRAPKALWEPLNETTKQRFVEEFKSLRNRTGAYNNWLLFAGITEAFLMKIGEEYDPARINMAVYKLREWYVGDGWYSDGGKFSMDYYNDYVMHPMLVDMLKVLVDAGKMNVNEYDKALKRMIRHAEFSERLIAPDGSYPPFGRSITYRTAAFQSLCQVALMDKLPAHILPAQVRCGLTRVIYNMYDGNQNFDAGGWLVLGFNGHQPEIADVYTSTGSLYMATLGFLPLGLPANHPSGQMLLSNGAL
;
A
#
# COMPACT_ATOMS: atom_id res chain seq x y z
N MET A 1 -22.29 3.72 -6.54
CA MET A 1 -21.30 2.94 -5.77
C MET A 1 -20.15 3.77 -5.19
N ARG A 2 -19.33 4.48 -6.00
CA ARG A 2 -18.13 5.24 -5.54
C ARG A 2 -18.40 6.27 -4.43
N LYS A 3 -19.44 7.10 -4.56
CA LYS A 3 -19.83 8.09 -3.53
C LYS A 3 -20.10 7.43 -2.15
N ARG A 4 -20.90 6.36 -2.14
CA ARG A 4 -21.24 5.59 -0.93
C ARG A 4 -20.02 5.01 -0.23
N ILE A 5 -19.07 4.45 -1.00
CA ILE A 5 -17.82 3.90 -0.44
C ILE A 5 -16.98 5.01 0.20
N ARG A 6 -16.84 6.15 -0.49
CA ARG A 6 -16.13 7.32 0.06
C ARG A 6 -16.75 7.82 1.36
N GLU A 7 -18.07 7.97 1.39
CA GLU A 7 -18.79 8.44 2.60
C GLU A 7 -18.61 7.48 3.78
N LYS A 8 -18.67 6.16 3.53
CA LYS A 8 -18.38 5.15 4.56
C LYS A 8 -16.92 5.20 5.03
N ALA A 9 -15.97 5.38 4.12
CA ALA A 9 -14.55 5.49 4.46
C ALA A 9 -14.28 6.73 5.32
N VAL A 10 -14.81 7.90 4.94
CA VAL A 10 -14.67 9.15 5.71
C VAL A 10 -15.32 9.00 7.10
N LYS A 11 -16.51 8.40 7.19
CA LYS A 11 -17.15 8.12 8.49
C LYS A 11 -16.29 7.19 9.36
N GLY A 12 -15.74 6.13 8.76
CA GLY A 12 -14.83 5.21 9.46
C GLY A 12 -13.57 5.90 9.98
N LEU A 13 -12.97 6.79 9.18
CA LEU A 13 -11.80 7.59 9.59
C LEU A 13 -12.11 8.52 10.76
N VAL A 14 -13.30 9.13 10.79
CA VAL A 14 -13.74 9.97 11.93
C VAL A 14 -13.86 9.12 13.20
N ASN A 15 -14.52 7.95 13.10
CA ASN A 15 -14.67 7.06 14.25
C ASN A 15 -13.33 6.51 14.75
N ALA A 16 -12.42 6.18 13.82
CA ALA A 16 -11.14 5.53 14.12
C ALA A 16 -10.23 6.33 15.06
N VAL A 17 -10.41 7.65 15.17
CA VAL A 17 -9.63 8.53 16.04
C VAL A 17 -10.48 9.24 17.10
N ASP A 18 -11.74 8.87 17.27
CA ASP A 18 -12.60 9.41 18.32
C ASP A 18 -12.56 8.54 19.58
N PRO A 19 -11.90 8.96 20.68
CA PRO A 19 -11.69 8.13 21.87
C PRO A 19 -12.98 7.73 22.61
N LEU A 20 -14.11 8.37 22.27
CA LEU A 20 -15.43 8.03 22.82
C LEU A 20 -16.21 7.04 21.93
N ASN A 21 -15.70 6.71 20.75
CA ASN A 21 -16.35 5.85 19.79
C ASN A 21 -15.89 4.39 19.99
N PRO A 22 -16.81 3.40 19.93
CA PRO A 22 -16.43 1.99 20.03
C PRO A 22 -15.52 1.50 18.89
N ASP A 23 -15.51 2.19 17.74
CA ASP A 23 -14.62 1.86 16.62
C ASP A 23 -13.24 2.58 16.70
N TYR A 24 -12.92 3.24 17.83
CA TYR A 24 -11.61 3.87 18.04
C TYR A 24 -10.49 2.84 17.88
N LEU A 25 -9.52 3.14 17.02
CA LEU A 25 -8.39 2.25 16.77
C LEU A 25 -7.29 2.46 17.82
N ASN A 26 -6.59 1.39 18.17
CA ASN A 26 -5.43 1.48 19.03
C ASN A 26 -4.23 2.09 18.28
N PHE A 27 -3.84 3.30 18.66
CA PHE A 27 -2.59 3.94 18.23
C PHE A 27 -1.52 4.02 19.34
N ARG A 28 -1.91 3.77 20.59
CA ARG A 28 -1.10 4.12 21.77
C ARG A 28 -0.39 2.92 22.39
N VAL A 29 -0.78 1.70 22.07
CA VAL A 29 -0.25 0.46 22.67
C VAL A 29 0.33 -0.45 21.59
N HIS A 30 1.39 -1.19 21.93
CA HIS A 30 2.12 -2.10 21.02
C HIS A 30 2.80 -1.38 19.85
N GLN A 31 3.50 -2.15 19.01
CA GLN A 31 4.29 -1.65 17.88
C GLN A 31 3.48 -1.58 16.58
N GLN A 32 2.54 -2.51 16.37
CA GLN A 32 1.75 -2.64 15.13
C GLN A 32 1.11 -1.33 14.63
N PRO A 33 0.64 -0.40 15.48
CA PRO A 33 0.04 0.85 14.99
C PRO A 33 0.97 1.73 14.14
N ILE A 34 2.29 1.51 14.16
CA ILE A 34 3.23 2.13 13.21
C ILE A 34 2.85 1.76 11.76
N VAL A 35 2.52 0.48 11.53
CA VAL A 35 2.13 -0.05 10.22
C VAL A 35 0.77 0.50 9.81
N ASP A 36 -0.19 0.49 10.74
CA ASP A 36 -1.57 0.91 10.47
C ASP A 36 -1.62 2.41 10.10
N ALA A 37 -0.89 3.25 10.85
CA ALA A 37 -0.75 4.67 10.56
C ALA A 37 -0.14 4.91 9.17
N ALA A 38 0.88 4.15 8.78
CA ALA A 38 1.51 4.31 7.48
C ALA A 38 0.55 4.04 6.31
N TYR A 39 -0.32 3.03 6.41
CA TYR A 39 -1.32 2.76 5.36
C TYR A 39 -2.43 3.82 5.32
N VAL A 40 -2.87 4.32 6.48
CA VAL A 40 -3.82 5.45 6.54
C VAL A 40 -3.21 6.70 5.90
N VAL A 41 -1.96 7.02 6.25
CA VAL A 41 -1.20 8.14 5.66
C VAL A 41 -1.03 7.95 4.16
N HIS A 42 -0.70 6.75 3.71
CA HIS A 42 -0.51 6.46 2.29
C HIS A 42 -1.80 6.70 1.50
N ALA A 43 -2.96 6.37 2.08
CA ALA A 43 -4.26 6.70 1.51
C ALA A 43 -4.52 8.23 1.47
N PHE A 44 -4.17 8.96 2.54
CA PHE A 44 -4.27 10.44 2.56
C PHE A 44 -3.38 11.10 1.49
N LEU A 45 -2.16 10.58 1.29
CA LEU A 45 -1.24 11.07 0.27
C LEU A 45 -1.77 10.82 -1.15
N ARG A 46 -2.36 9.65 -1.40
CA ARG A 46 -2.88 9.25 -2.72
C ARG A 46 -4.22 9.93 -3.07
N ALA A 47 -5.08 10.18 -2.10
CA ALA A 47 -6.42 10.72 -2.33
C ALA A 47 -6.82 11.84 -1.36
N PRO A 48 -6.04 12.93 -1.26
CA PRO A 48 -6.25 13.98 -0.25
C PRO A 48 -7.65 14.61 -0.33
N LYS A 49 -8.11 14.94 -1.55
CA LYS A 49 -9.45 15.50 -1.81
C LYS A 49 -10.60 14.59 -1.39
N ALA A 50 -10.38 13.28 -1.37
CA ALA A 50 -11.43 12.29 -1.08
C ALA A 50 -11.43 11.83 0.37
N LEU A 51 -10.26 11.83 1.03
CA LEU A 51 -10.06 11.18 2.34
C LEU A 51 -9.53 12.10 3.44
N TRP A 52 -8.74 13.13 3.12
CA TRP A 52 -8.14 14.03 4.11
C TRP A 52 -8.87 15.37 4.21
N GLU A 53 -9.02 16.07 3.09
CA GLU A 53 -9.67 17.39 3.03
C GLU A 53 -11.11 17.39 3.58
N PRO A 54 -11.94 16.34 3.36
CA PRO A 54 -13.29 16.29 3.90
C PRO A 54 -13.38 16.08 5.42
N LEU A 55 -12.29 15.73 6.10
CA LEU A 55 -12.28 15.56 7.55
C LEU A 55 -12.39 16.92 8.23
N ASN A 56 -13.13 16.98 9.34
CA ASN A 56 -13.18 18.20 10.16
C ASN A 56 -11.87 18.40 10.93
N GLU A 57 -11.63 19.62 11.41
CA GLU A 57 -10.38 19.98 12.08
C GLU A 57 -10.12 19.15 13.34
N THR A 58 -11.14 18.83 14.12
CA THR A 58 -11.01 17.95 15.29
C THR A 58 -10.47 16.57 14.92
N THR A 59 -10.98 15.98 13.82
CA THR A 59 -10.53 14.67 13.35
C THR A 59 -9.09 14.74 12.84
N LYS A 60 -8.74 15.78 12.08
CA LYS A 60 -7.36 16.00 11.61
C LYS A 60 -6.38 16.14 12.77
N GLN A 61 -6.71 16.95 13.77
CA GLN A 61 -5.90 17.12 14.98
C GLN A 61 -5.69 15.81 15.74
N ARG A 62 -6.75 15.00 15.87
CA ARG A 62 -6.65 13.67 16.49
C ARG A 62 -5.71 12.75 15.70
N PHE A 63 -5.83 12.66 14.36
CA PHE A 63 -4.87 11.91 13.55
C PHE A 63 -3.42 12.40 13.75
N VAL A 64 -3.20 13.71 13.76
CA VAL A 64 -1.88 14.29 14.01
C VAL A 64 -1.34 13.87 15.38
N GLU A 65 -2.16 13.93 16.42
CA GLU A 65 -1.78 13.50 17.77
C GLU A 65 -1.44 12.00 17.80
N GLU A 66 -2.30 11.16 17.20
CA GLU A 66 -2.11 9.72 17.13
C GLU A 66 -0.81 9.37 16.39
N PHE A 67 -0.54 10.00 15.25
CA PHE A 67 0.69 9.77 14.49
C PHE A 67 1.94 10.20 15.26
N LYS A 68 1.92 11.37 15.92
CA LYS A 68 3.04 11.83 16.76
C LYS A 68 3.26 10.91 17.97
N SER A 69 2.20 10.31 18.51
CA SER A 69 2.28 9.40 19.65
C SER A 69 3.08 8.12 19.39
N LEU A 70 3.25 7.75 18.11
CA LEU A 70 4.00 6.57 17.70
C LEU A 70 5.51 6.75 17.86
N ARG A 71 6.00 7.99 18.01
CA ARG A 71 7.43 8.30 18.12
C ARG A 71 8.11 7.67 19.34
N ASN A 72 7.36 7.27 20.36
CA ASN A 72 7.89 6.65 21.57
C ASN A 72 8.22 5.15 21.41
N ARG A 73 8.00 4.57 20.23
CA ARG A 73 8.25 3.15 19.94
C ARG A 73 8.93 2.97 18.59
N THR A 74 9.56 1.81 18.43
CA THR A 74 10.30 1.46 17.20
C THR A 74 9.93 0.05 16.78
N GLY A 75 9.86 -0.15 15.46
CA GLY A 75 9.63 -1.45 14.83
C GLY A 75 10.89 -2.27 14.60
N ALA A 76 10.74 -3.31 13.79
CA ALA A 76 11.87 -4.07 13.26
C ALA A 76 12.77 -3.21 12.36
N TYR A 77 14.02 -3.63 12.17
CA TYR A 77 14.99 -2.90 11.35
C TYR A 77 14.94 -3.33 9.87
N ASN A 78 13.80 -3.04 9.24
CA ASN A 78 13.43 -3.43 7.87
C ASN A 78 12.41 -2.40 7.31
N ASN A 79 11.42 -2.83 6.51
CA ASN A 79 10.31 -2.03 6.00
C ASN A 79 9.59 -1.15 7.05
N TRP A 80 9.68 -1.48 8.33
CA TRP A 80 9.14 -0.63 9.40
C TRP A 80 9.73 0.77 9.45
N LEU A 81 10.95 0.96 8.94
CA LEU A 81 11.54 2.28 8.78
C LEU A 81 10.75 3.13 7.76
N LEU A 82 10.23 2.51 6.69
CA LEU A 82 9.37 3.20 5.72
C LEU A 82 8.04 3.62 6.32
N PHE A 83 7.43 2.76 7.15
CA PHE A 83 6.18 3.10 7.83
C PHE A 83 6.32 4.35 8.70
N ALA A 84 7.40 4.41 9.49
CA ALA A 84 7.71 5.60 10.27
C ALA A 84 8.03 6.81 9.37
N GLY A 85 8.85 6.62 8.32
CA GLY A 85 9.27 7.68 7.41
C GLY A 85 8.12 8.33 6.64
N ILE A 86 7.21 7.54 6.06
CA ILE A 86 6.09 8.08 5.28
C ILE A 86 5.09 8.82 6.17
N THR A 87 4.89 8.35 7.40
CA THR A 87 4.04 9.02 8.40
C THR A 87 4.58 10.41 8.73
N GLU A 88 5.88 10.53 8.98
CA GLU A 88 6.53 11.82 9.26
C GLU A 88 6.58 12.72 8.02
N ALA A 89 6.77 12.16 6.82
CA ALA A 89 6.69 12.93 5.58
C ALA A 89 5.29 13.52 5.33
N PHE A 90 4.23 12.81 5.74
CA PHE A 90 2.88 13.35 5.69
C PHE A 90 2.66 14.47 6.71
N LEU A 91 3.10 14.30 7.96
CA LEU A 91 3.06 15.37 8.97
C LEU A 91 3.76 16.64 8.44
N MET A 92 4.94 16.48 7.84
CA MET A 92 5.63 17.58 7.16
C MET A 92 4.77 18.23 6.07
N LYS A 93 4.16 17.42 5.20
CA LYS A 93 3.35 17.91 4.06
C LYS A 93 2.16 18.76 4.50
N ILE A 94 1.53 18.41 5.62
CA ILE A 94 0.37 19.14 6.14
C ILE A 94 0.75 20.33 7.05
N GLY A 95 2.05 20.61 7.21
CA GLY A 95 2.56 21.74 8.00
C GLY A 95 2.71 21.45 9.49
N GLU A 96 2.62 20.18 9.89
CA GLU A 96 2.81 19.76 11.28
C GLU A 96 4.28 19.52 11.62
N GLU A 97 4.60 19.59 12.91
CA GLU A 97 5.91 19.18 13.42
C GLU A 97 6.17 17.71 13.05
N TYR A 98 7.28 17.47 12.34
CA TYR A 98 7.72 16.16 11.88
C TYR A 98 9.12 15.83 12.42
N ASP A 99 9.44 14.55 12.52
CA ASP A 99 10.76 14.04 12.90
C ASP A 99 11.61 13.73 11.65
N PRO A 100 12.58 14.60 11.28
CA PRO A 100 13.42 14.38 10.11
C PRO A 100 14.34 13.15 10.25
N ALA A 101 14.67 12.70 11.47
CA ALA A 101 15.54 11.57 11.68
C ALA A 101 14.90 10.27 11.15
N ARG A 102 13.58 10.12 11.32
CA ARG A 102 12.80 8.96 10.83
C ARG A 102 12.76 8.90 9.31
N ILE A 103 12.55 10.04 8.66
CA ILE A 103 12.57 10.17 7.21
C ILE A 103 13.97 9.81 6.67
N ASN A 104 15.01 10.43 7.25
CA ASN A 104 16.39 10.22 6.81
C ASN A 104 16.84 8.77 7.01
N MET A 105 16.49 8.15 8.14
CA MET A 105 16.80 6.75 8.42
C MET A 105 16.17 5.81 7.38
N ALA A 106 14.90 6.03 7.03
CA ALA A 106 14.23 5.26 5.98
C ALA A 106 14.99 5.40 4.64
N VAL A 107 15.22 6.64 4.19
CA VAL A 107 15.90 6.90 2.91
C VAL A 107 17.30 6.27 2.87
N TYR A 108 18.11 6.46 3.91
CA TYR A 108 19.46 5.90 3.94
C TYR A 108 19.47 4.38 3.96
N LYS A 109 18.60 3.75 4.76
CA LYS A 109 18.57 2.29 4.85
C LYS A 109 18.06 1.63 3.58
N LEU A 110 17.06 2.20 2.90
CA LEU A 110 16.67 1.65 1.59
C LEU A 110 17.77 1.78 0.54
N ARG A 111 18.65 2.79 0.61
CA ARG A 111 19.81 2.84 -0.29
C ARG A 111 20.74 1.65 -0.06
N GLU A 112 21.02 1.33 1.20
CA GLU A 112 21.85 0.17 1.58
C GLU A 112 21.21 -1.17 1.21
N TRP A 113 19.89 -1.27 1.34
CA TRP A 113 19.15 -2.52 1.09
C TRP A 113 18.78 -2.74 -0.39
N TYR A 114 19.16 -1.84 -1.29
CA TYR A 114 18.97 -2.07 -2.72
C TYR A 114 19.97 -3.11 -3.22
N VAL A 115 19.46 -4.27 -3.62
CA VAL A 115 20.31 -5.42 -4.03
C VAL A 115 20.49 -5.52 -5.54
N GLY A 116 19.78 -4.71 -6.32
CA GLY A 116 19.89 -4.70 -7.78
C GLY A 116 18.59 -5.07 -8.48
N ASP A 117 18.53 -4.79 -9.77
CA ASP A 117 17.42 -5.12 -10.68
C ASP A 117 15.99 -4.78 -10.17
N GLY A 118 15.85 -3.67 -9.44
CA GLY A 118 14.55 -3.28 -8.87
C GLY A 118 14.21 -3.95 -7.54
N TRP A 119 15.12 -4.68 -6.90
CA TRP A 119 14.84 -5.38 -5.63
C TRP A 119 15.48 -4.70 -4.43
N TYR A 120 14.75 -4.72 -3.31
CA TYR A 120 15.24 -4.39 -1.97
C TYR A 120 15.20 -5.63 -1.07
N SER A 121 16.21 -5.80 -0.23
CA SER A 121 16.37 -6.96 0.67
C SER A 121 15.46 -6.96 1.90
N ASP A 122 14.76 -5.86 2.15
CA ASP A 122 13.92 -5.66 3.35
C ASP A 122 14.69 -5.89 4.67
N GLY A 123 15.87 -5.27 4.79
CA GLY A 123 16.74 -5.40 5.95
C GLY A 123 18.14 -5.87 5.60
N GLY A 124 18.97 -6.08 6.64
CA GLY A 124 20.36 -6.52 6.48
C GLY A 124 20.53 -7.98 6.02
N LYS A 125 19.46 -8.79 6.08
CA LYS A 125 19.41 -10.14 5.50
C LYS A 125 18.51 -10.11 4.28
N PHE A 126 18.91 -10.80 3.22
CA PHE A 126 18.13 -10.88 2.01
C PHE A 126 16.77 -11.55 2.26
N SER A 127 15.70 -10.84 1.94
CA SER A 127 14.33 -11.35 1.87
C SER A 127 13.80 -11.09 0.46
N MET A 128 13.40 -12.15 -0.24
CA MET A 128 12.71 -12.04 -1.53
C MET A 128 11.25 -12.44 -1.34
N ASP A 129 10.39 -11.44 -1.26
CA ASP A 129 8.96 -11.59 -1.08
C ASP A 129 8.23 -10.38 -1.67
N TYR A 130 6.91 -10.40 -1.58
CA TYR A 130 6.06 -9.36 -2.12
C TYR A 130 6.08 -8.04 -1.31
N TYR A 131 6.88 -7.88 -0.25
CA TYR A 131 7.00 -6.57 0.40
C TYR A 131 7.57 -5.49 -0.53
N ASN A 132 8.29 -5.88 -1.58
CA ASN A 132 8.69 -4.93 -2.63
C ASN A 132 7.45 -4.34 -3.34
N ASP A 133 6.42 -5.14 -3.59
CA ASP A 133 5.12 -4.69 -4.08
C ASP A 133 4.28 -4.00 -3.00
N TYR A 134 4.24 -4.53 -1.77
CA TYR A 134 3.34 -4.04 -0.72
C TYR A 134 3.78 -2.69 -0.13
N VAL A 135 5.09 -2.49 0.02
CA VAL A 135 5.65 -1.42 0.84
C VAL A 135 6.82 -0.73 0.16
N MET A 136 7.88 -1.48 -0.18
CA MET A 136 9.20 -0.90 -0.44
C MET A 136 9.17 0.11 -1.58
N HIS A 137 8.64 -0.27 -2.75
CA HIS A 137 8.55 0.68 -3.87
C HIS A 137 7.46 1.72 -3.66
N PRO A 138 6.18 1.35 -3.41
CA PRO A 138 5.10 2.31 -3.36
C PRO A 138 5.30 3.41 -2.32
N MET A 139 5.68 3.03 -1.09
CA MET A 139 5.85 4.00 -0.01
C MET A 139 7.12 4.82 -0.17
N LEU A 140 8.23 4.23 -0.65
CA LEU A 140 9.45 5.00 -0.90
C LEU A 140 9.25 6.05 -1.98
N VAL A 141 8.63 5.69 -3.11
CA VAL A 141 8.40 6.60 -4.23
C VAL A 141 7.48 7.75 -3.81
N ASP A 142 6.37 7.45 -3.14
CA ASP A 142 5.43 8.48 -2.70
C ASP A 142 6.02 9.37 -1.60
N MET A 143 6.78 8.80 -0.64
CA MET A 143 7.51 9.57 0.37
C MET A 143 8.54 10.50 -0.28
N LEU A 144 9.36 10.01 -1.21
CA LEU A 144 10.35 10.84 -1.91
C LEU A 144 9.69 11.95 -2.72
N LYS A 145 8.55 11.67 -3.37
CA LYS A 145 7.78 12.68 -4.10
C LYS A 145 7.35 13.82 -3.18
N VAL A 146 6.83 13.50 -2.01
CA VAL A 146 6.46 14.49 -0.98
C VAL A 146 7.66 15.35 -0.57
N LEU A 147 8.83 14.75 -0.35
CA LEU A 147 10.04 15.47 0.04
C LEU A 147 10.58 16.37 -1.08
N VAL A 148 10.54 15.90 -2.33
CA VAL A 148 10.95 16.69 -3.50
C VAL A 148 10.03 17.89 -3.68
N ASP A 149 8.71 17.71 -3.58
CA ASP A 149 7.74 18.80 -3.71
C ASP A 149 7.90 19.86 -2.62
N ALA A 150 8.38 19.46 -1.44
CA ALA A 150 8.71 20.37 -0.33
C ALA A 150 10.13 20.97 -0.41
N GLY A 151 10.91 20.68 -1.46
CA GLY A 151 12.30 21.14 -1.60
C GLY A 151 13.26 20.54 -0.57
N LYS A 152 12.92 19.40 0.06
CA LYS A 152 13.69 18.72 1.10
C LYS A 152 14.53 17.56 0.58
N MET A 153 14.37 17.18 -0.68
CA MET A 153 15.09 16.09 -1.32
C MET A 153 15.43 16.45 -2.76
N ASN A 154 16.58 15.98 -3.25
CA ASN A 154 16.95 16.13 -4.65
C ASN A 154 16.05 15.28 -5.54
N VAL A 155 15.56 15.84 -6.65
CA VAL A 155 14.73 15.13 -7.64
C VAL A 155 15.37 13.84 -8.15
N ASN A 156 16.71 13.79 -8.25
CA ASN A 156 17.45 12.60 -8.67
C ASN A 156 17.22 11.38 -7.75
N GLU A 157 16.90 11.60 -6.47
CA GLU A 157 16.60 10.51 -5.54
C GLU A 157 15.21 9.92 -5.83
N TYR A 158 14.23 10.77 -6.10
CA TYR A 158 12.91 10.34 -6.57
C TYR A 158 13.00 9.62 -7.92
N ASP A 159 13.68 10.20 -8.91
CA ASP A 159 13.81 9.60 -10.25
C ASP A 159 14.50 8.25 -10.21
N LYS A 160 15.52 8.09 -9.35
CA LYS A 160 16.21 6.82 -9.15
C LYS A 160 15.31 5.77 -8.50
N ALA A 161 14.54 6.14 -7.46
CA ALA A 161 13.59 5.23 -6.83
C ALA A 161 12.46 4.84 -7.80
N LEU A 162 11.95 5.81 -8.57
CA LEU A 162 10.93 5.58 -9.59
C LEU A 162 11.43 4.63 -10.68
N LYS A 163 12.65 4.82 -11.18
CA LYS A 163 13.26 3.91 -12.16
C LYS A 163 13.35 2.48 -11.63
N ARG A 164 13.70 2.32 -10.34
CA ARG A 164 13.73 1.00 -9.67
C ARG A 164 12.34 0.38 -9.56
N MET A 165 11.33 1.17 -9.20
CA MET A 165 9.93 0.72 -9.16
C MET A 165 9.41 0.31 -10.53
N ILE A 166 9.73 1.06 -11.59
CA ILE A 166 9.37 0.70 -12.97
C ILE A 166 10.01 -0.63 -13.37
N ARG A 167 11.29 -0.84 -13.02
CA ARG A 167 11.96 -2.12 -13.26
C ARG A 167 11.33 -3.27 -12.47
N HIS A 168 10.97 -3.03 -11.21
CA HIS A 168 10.27 -4.03 -10.40
C HIS A 168 8.88 -4.35 -10.94
N ALA A 169 8.13 -3.35 -11.38
CA ALA A 169 6.82 -3.55 -12.01
C ALA A 169 6.91 -4.42 -13.26
N GLU A 170 7.96 -4.26 -14.06
CA GLU A 170 8.25 -5.16 -15.19
C GLU A 170 8.48 -6.61 -14.74
N PHE A 171 9.15 -6.83 -13.59
CA PHE A 171 9.26 -8.17 -13.01
C PHE A 171 7.90 -8.69 -12.52
N SER A 172 7.15 -7.87 -11.79
CA SER A 172 5.82 -8.19 -11.26
C SER A 172 4.85 -8.59 -12.37
N GLU A 173 4.90 -7.92 -13.53
CA GLU A 173 4.11 -8.29 -14.72
C GLU A 173 4.46 -9.69 -15.24
N ARG A 174 5.75 -10.04 -15.31
CA ARG A 174 6.22 -11.36 -15.76
C ARG A 174 5.85 -12.51 -14.82
N LEU A 175 5.44 -12.22 -13.58
CA LEU A 175 4.94 -13.24 -12.65
C LEU A 175 3.52 -13.70 -12.98
N ILE A 176 2.80 -12.96 -13.83
CA ILE A 176 1.44 -13.31 -14.24
C ILE A 176 1.54 -14.35 -15.35
N ALA A 177 1.13 -15.58 -15.05
CA ALA A 177 1.04 -16.64 -16.04
C ALA A 177 -0.09 -16.36 -17.06
N PRO A 178 -0.07 -16.98 -18.25
CA PRO A 178 -1.12 -16.78 -19.27
C PRO A 178 -2.54 -17.09 -18.80
N ASP A 179 -2.70 -17.95 -17.80
CA ASP A 179 -4.00 -18.30 -17.19
C ASP A 179 -4.42 -17.33 -16.06
N GLY A 180 -3.55 -16.38 -15.70
CA GLY A 180 -3.67 -15.42 -14.60
C GLY A 180 -3.36 -15.99 -13.21
N SER A 181 -2.69 -17.14 -13.13
CA SER A 181 -2.04 -17.58 -11.90
C SER A 181 -0.73 -16.82 -11.66
N TYR A 182 -0.24 -16.84 -10.42
CA TYR A 182 1.04 -16.26 -10.04
C TYR A 182 1.62 -17.03 -8.83
N PRO A 183 2.95 -17.07 -8.66
CA PRO A 183 3.57 -17.90 -7.63
C PRO A 183 3.31 -17.38 -6.21
N PRO A 184 2.77 -18.18 -5.28
CA PRO A 184 2.67 -17.79 -3.87
C PRO A 184 4.03 -18.00 -3.18
N PHE A 185 4.87 -16.96 -3.13
CA PHE A 185 6.18 -17.05 -2.48
C PHE A 185 6.42 -15.95 -1.44
N GLY A 186 7.30 -16.26 -0.49
CA GLY A 186 7.74 -15.32 0.54
C GLY A 186 6.76 -15.21 1.71
N ARG A 187 6.94 -14.15 2.50
CA ARG A 187 6.07 -13.84 3.64
C ARG A 187 4.80 -13.14 3.17
N SER A 188 3.74 -13.27 3.95
CA SER A 188 2.47 -12.54 3.79
C SER A 188 1.76 -12.79 2.47
N ILE A 189 1.94 -13.98 1.88
CA ILE A 189 1.26 -14.37 0.64
C ILE A 189 -0.27 -14.25 0.76
N THR A 190 -0.82 -14.32 1.97
CA THR A 190 -2.23 -14.12 2.29
C THR A 190 -2.77 -12.73 1.94
N TYR A 191 -1.92 -11.78 1.53
CA TYR A 191 -2.34 -10.47 1.00
C TYR A 191 -2.74 -10.50 -0.48
N ARG A 192 -2.73 -11.68 -1.13
CA ARG A 192 -3.40 -11.90 -2.43
C ARG A 192 -2.96 -10.88 -3.48
N THR A 193 -3.92 -10.16 -4.06
CA THR A 193 -3.77 -9.15 -5.12
C THR A 193 -2.89 -7.98 -4.75
N ALA A 194 -2.54 -7.79 -3.47
CA ALA A 194 -1.52 -6.82 -3.07
C ALA A 194 -0.18 -7.04 -3.79
N ALA A 195 0.07 -8.27 -4.26
CA ALA A 195 1.31 -8.70 -4.92
C ALA A 195 1.60 -7.97 -6.23
N PHE A 196 0.68 -7.11 -6.69
CA PHE A 196 0.80 -6.35 -7.92
C PHE A 196 0.69 -4.85 -7.69
N GLN A 197 0.76 -4.36 -6.46
CA GLN A 197 0.60 -2.94 -6.19
C GLN A 197 1.65 -2.09 -6.93
N SER A 198 2.91 -2.52 -7.05
CA SER A 198 3.92 -1.72 -7.77
C SER A 198 3.59 -1.61 -9.26
N LEU A 199 3.17 -2.71 -9.89
CA LEU A 199 2.69 -2.73 -11.28
C LEU A 199 1.45 -1.83 -11.45
N CYS A 200 0.50 -1.93 -10.53
CA CYS A 200 -0.70 -1.11 -10.51
C CYS A 200 -0.37 0.39 -10.39
N GLN A 201 0.58 0.75 -9.54
CA GLN A 201 0.99 2.13 -9.35
C GLN A 201 1.73 2.68 -10.57
N VAL A 202 2.62 1.90 -11.18
CA VAL A 202 3.31 2.30 -12.42
C VAL A 202 2.31 2.49 -13.57
N ALA A 203 1.29 1.63 -13.65
CA ALA A 203 0.19 1.78 -14.61
C ALA A 203 -0.68 3.02 -14.31
N LEU A 204 -0.96 3.32 -13.04
CA LEU A 204 -1.70 4.51 -12.61
C LEU A 204 -0.95 5.81 -12.94
N MET A 205 0.38 5.78 -12.90
CA MET A 205 1.25 6.92 -13.17
C MET A 205 1.54 7.12 -14.67
N ASP A 206 1.01 6.27 -15.56
CA ASP A 206 1.36 6.22 -16.99
C ASP A 206 2.87 6.07 -17.23
N LYS A 207 3.51 5.16 -16.47
CA LYS A 207 4.96 4.93 -16.50
C LYS A 207 5.36 3.50 -16.82
N LEU A 208 4.45 2.71 -17.40
CA LEU A 208 4.79 1.38 -17.89
C LEU A 208 5.97 1.44 -18.87
N PRO A 209 6.91 0.47 -18.82
CA PRO A 209 7.93 0.34 -19.85
C PRO A 209 7.31 0.28 -21.26
N ALA A 210 8.01 0.81 -22.26
CA ALA A 210 7.47 0.92 -23.63
C ALA A 210 7.04 -0.44 -24.25
N HIS A 211 7.65 -1.54 -23.82
CA HIS A 211 7.32 -2.89 -24.27
C HIS A 211 6.19 -3.56 -23.49
N ILE A 212 5.66 -2.93 -22.43
CA ILE A 212 4.49 -3.41 -21.69
C ILE A 212 3.30 -2.55 -22.04
N LEU A 213 2.33 -3.13 -22.74
CA LEU A 213 1.13 -2.42 -23.15
C LEU A 213 0.16 -2.26 -21.97
N PRO A 214 -0.51 -1.10 -21.79
CA PRO A 214 -1.58 -0.93 -20.81
C PRO A 214 -2.67 -2.01 -20.85
N ALA A 215 -3.02 -2.47 -22.05
CA ALA A 215 -4.01 -3.54 -22.23
C ALA A 215 -3.53 -4.90 -21.71
N GLN A 216 -2.23 -5.19 -21.82
CA GLN A 216 -1.63 -6.42 -21.29
C GLN A 216 -1.74 -6.46 -19.77
N VAL A 217 -1.34 -5.36 -19.10
CA VAL A 217 -1.47 -5.21 -17.64
C VAL A 217 -2.92 -5.31 -17.20
N ARG A 218 -3.83 -4.63 -17.89
CA ARG A 218 -5.27 -4.70 -17.61
C ARG A 218 -5.79 -6.13 -17.70
N CYS A 219 -5.55 -6.83 -18.81
CA CYS A 219 -6.05 -8.19 -19.01
C CYS A 219 -5.45 -9.17 -18.00
N GLY A 220 -4.14 -9.11 -17.76
CA GLY A 220 -3.46 -9.96 -16.78
C GLY A 220 -3.99 -9.77 -15.37
N LEU A 221 -4.04 -8.52 -14.88
CA LEU A 221 -4.56 -8.23 -13.54
C LEU A 221 -6.05 -8.53 -13.39
N THR A 222 -6.86 -8.31 -14.44
CA THR A 222 -8.27 -8.71 -14.43
C THR A 222 -8.39 -10.22 -14.24
N ARG A 223 -7.58 -11.02 -14.94
CA ARG A 223 -7.59 -12.47 -14.81
C ARG A 223 -7.09 -12.94 -13.44
N VAL A 224 -6.06 -12.31 -12.88
CA VAL A 224 -5.59 -12.55 -11.51
C VAL A 224 -6.71 -12.29 -10.50
N ILE A 225 -7.36 -11.12 -10.58
CA ILE A 225 -8.46 -10.74 -9.69
C ILE A 225 -9.62 -11.72 -9.82
N TYR A 226 -10.01 -12.07 -11.04
CA TYR A 226 -11.05 -13.05 -11.30
C TYR A 226 -10.71 -14.41 -10.66
N ASN A 227 -9.54 -14.99 -10.96
CA ASN A 227 -9.13 -16.27 -10.38
C ASN A 227 -9.05 -16.23 -8.84
N MET A 228 -8.73 -15.07 -8.28
CA MET A 228 -8.69 -14.88 -6.85
C MET A 228 -10.09 -14.81 -6.23
N TYR A 229 -11.09 -14.21 -6.87
CA TYR A 229 -12.38 -13.91 -6.22
C TYR A 229 -13.64 -14.50 -6.89
N ASP A 230 -13.52 -15.28 -7.96
CA ASP A 230 -14.65 -15.91 -8.69
C ASP A 230 -15.38 -17.01 -7.90
N GLY A 231 -15.07 -17.20 -6.62
CA GLY A 231 -15.72 -18.18 -5.76
C GLY A 231 -15.89 -17.69 -4.32
N ASN A 232 -16.53 -18.50 -3.49
CA ASN A 232 -16.88 -18.15 -2.11
C ASN A 232 -15.82 -18.56 -1.07
N GLN A 233 -14.69 -19.13 -1.50
CA GLN A 233 -13.66 -19.68 -0.60
C GLN A 233 -12.91 -18.63 0.22
N ASN A 234 -12.89 -17.38 -0.23
CA ASN A 234 -12.12 -16.32 0.42
C ASN A 234 -12.87 -15.61 1.55
N PHE A 235 -14.16 -15.88 1.73
CA PHE A 235 -14.99 -15.19 2.70
C PHE A 235 -15.62 -16.17 3.70
N ASP A 236 -15.66 -15.78 4.96
CA ASP A 236 -16.43 -16.51 5.97
C ASP A 236 -17.93 -16.19 5.87
N ALA A 237 -18.74 -16.78 6.75
CA ALA A 237 -20.19 -16.55 6.79
C ALA A 237 -20.57 -15.10 7.15
N GLY A 238 -19.64 -14.32 7.73
CA GLY A 238 -19.80 -12.90 8.01
C GLY A 238 -19.35 -11.98 6.87
N GLY A 239 -18.83 -12.54 5.77
CA GLY A 239 -18.29 -11.79 4.63
C GLY A 239 -16.88 -11.23 4.86
N TRP A 240 -16.15 -11.73 5.86
CA TRP A 240 -14.76 -11.32 6.12
C TRP A 240 -13.78 -12.20 5.36
N LEU A 241 -12.66 -11.61 4.94
CA LEU A 241 -11.57 -12.39 4.35
C LEU A 241 -11.06 -13.45 5.34
N VAL A 242 -10.92 -14.68 4.87
CA VAL A 242 -10.33 -15.78 5.66
C VAL A 242 -8.80 -15.83 5.50
N LEU A 243 -8.11 -16.30 6.54
CA LEU A 243 -6.66 -16.53 6.50
C LEU A 243 -6.33 -17.58 5.44
N GLY A 244 -5.51 -17.22 4.46
CA GLY A 244 -5.04 -18.08 3.37
C GLY A 244 -4.78 -17.28 2.08
N PHE A 245 -4.30 -17.98 1.04
CA PHE A 245 -3.96 -17.36 -0.25
C PHE A 245 -5.19 -17.27 -1.14
N ASN A 246 -5.81 -18.40 -1.45
CA ASN A 246 -7.06 -18.46 -2.18
C ASN A 246 -7.96 -19.54 -1.56
N GLY A 247 -8.65 -19.18 -0.47
CA GLY A 247 -9.32 -20.12 0.42
C GLY A 247 -8.83 -20.04 1.86
N HIS A 248 -9.41 -20.87 2.73
CA HIS A 248 -8.99 -20.98 4.13
C HIS A 248 -7.77 -21.90 4.27
N GLN A 249 -6.61 -21.31 4.51
CA GLN A 249 -5.30 -21.96 4.64
C GLN A 249 -4.51 -21.28 5.78
N PRO A 250 -4.91 -21.41 7.05
CA PRO A 250 -4.32 -20.64 8.14
C PRO A 250 -2.82 -20.93 8.36
N GLU A 251 -2.36 -22.13 8.02
CA GLU A 251 -0.96 -22.57 8.21
C GLU A 251 0.07 -21.82 7.35
N ILE A 252 -0.37 -21.08 6.32
CA ILE A 252 0.53 -20.26 5.48
C ILE A 252 0.58 -18.80 5.93
N ALA A 253 -0.22 -18.42 6.92
CA ALA A 253 -0.25 -17.07 7.45
C ALA A 253 0.93 -16.85 8.40
N ASP A 254 1.62 -15.71 8.28
CA ASP A 254 2.61 -15.30 9.27
C ASP A 254 1.94 -14.96 10.61
N VAL A 255 2.69 -15.07 11.70
CA VAL A 255 2.24 -14.85 13.10
C VAL A 255 1.60 -13.49 13.38
N TYR A 256 1.86 -12.49 12.54
CA TYR A 256 1.32 -11.13 12.65
C TYR A 256 0.09 -10.90 11.75
N THR A 257 -0.30 -11.90 10.95
CA THR A 257 -1.44 -11.80 10.04
C THR A 257 -2.74 -11.87 10.82
N SER A 258 -3.64 -10.94 10.54
CA SER A 258 -4.99 -10.90 11.12
C SER A 258 -6.01 -10.69 10.01
N THR A 259 -7.30 -10.90 10.31
CA THR A 259 -8.39 -10.59 9.37
C THR A 259 -8.31 -9.16 8.84
N GLY A 260 -7.91 -8.20 9.68
CA GLY A 260 -7.73 -6.81 9.27
C GLY A 260 -6.62 -6.64 8.23
N SER A 261 -5.46 -7.27 8.45
CA SER A 261 -4.32 -7.14 7.52
C SER A 261 -4.57 -7.82 6.17
N LEU A 262 -5.46 -8.83 6.09
CA LEU A 262 -5.85 -9.45 4.81
C LEU A 262 -6.41 -8.45 3.79
N TYR A 263 -6.97 -7.32 4.24
CA TYR A 263 -7.47 -6.27 3.35
C TYR A 263 -6.36 -5.47 2.66
N MET A 264 -5.08 -5.73 2.96
CA MET A 264 -3.98 -5.34 2.06
C MET A 264 -4.19 -5.85 0.63
N ALA A 265 -4.98 -6.90 0.43
CA ALA A 265 -5.43 -7.34 -0.88
C ALA A 265 -6.02 -6.21 -1.75
N THR A 266 -6.60 -5.18 -1.14
CA THR A 266 -7.15 -4.01 -1.85
C THR A 266 -6.09 -3.17 -2.57
N LEU A 267 -4.80 -3.30 -2.24
CA LEU A 267 -3.70 -2.57 -2.88
C LEU A 267 -3.57 -2.89 -4.37
N GLY A 268 -3.94 -4.11 -4.80
CA GLY A 268 -3.98 -4.51 -6.21
C GLY A 268 -5.11 -3.88 -7.02
N PHE A 269 -6.03 -3.17 -6.38
CA PHE A 269 -7.17 -2.49 -7.03
C PHE A 269 -6.91 -1.00 -7.26
N LEU A 270 -5.71 -0.51 -6.96
CA LEU A 270 -5.30 0.88 -7.17
C LEU A 270 -5.68 1.45 -8.56
N PRO A 271 -5.59 0.71 -9.69
CA PRO A 271 -5.92 1.25 -11.01
C PRO A 271 -7.43 1.50 -11.21
N LEU A 272 -8.31 1.03 -10.32
CA LEU A 272 -9.73 1.40 -10.34
C LEU A 272 -9.96 2.90 -10.06
N GLY A 273 -8.94 3.60 -9.57
CA GLY A 273 -8.93 5.07 -9.46
C GLY A 273 -8.87 5.79 -10.81
N LEU A 274 -8.51 5.10 -11.89
CA LEU A 274 -8.43 5.68 -13.23
C LEU A 274 -9.83 5.99 -13.82
N PRO A 275 -9.91 6.98 -14.73
CA PRO A 275 -11.10 7.18 -15.56
C PRO A 275 -11.53 5.90 -16.29
N ALA A 276 -12.83 5.71 -16.47
CA ALA A 276 -13.36 4.50 -17.12
C ALA A 276 -12.95 4.35 -18.60
N ASN A 277 -12.51 5.44 -19.24
CA ASN A 277 -11.96 5.47 -20.59
C ASN A 277 -10.43 5.37 -20.63
N HIS A 278 -9.76 5.27 -19.47
CA HIS A 278 -8.32 5.08 -19.43
C HIS A 278 -7.94 3.68 -19.95
N PRO A 279 -6.89 3.53 -20.79
CA PRO A 279 -6.48 2.23 -21.33
C PRO A 279 -6.26 1.17 -20.23
N SER A 280 -5.71 1.55 -19.08
CA SER A 280 -5.53 0.68 -17.90
C SER A 280 -6.73 0.67 -16.93
N GLY A 281 -7.73 1.54 -17.10
CA GLY A 281 -8.78 1.82 -16.08
C GLY A 281 -10.04 0.94 -16.17
N GLN A 282 -10.24 0.19 -17.26
CA GLN A 282 -11.34 -0.76 -17.38
C GLN A 282 -11.05 -2.12 -16.72
N MET A 283 -10.34 -2.17 -15.59
CA MET A 283 -9.96 -3.44 -14.97
C MET A 283 -11.15 -4.32 -14.52
N LEU A 284 -12.41 -3.86 -14.53
CA LEU A 284 -13.54 -4.63 -13.98
C LEU A 284 -14.93 -4.37 -14.61
N LEU A 285 -15.05 -3.85 -15.84
CA LEU A 285 -16.38 -3.43 -16.35
C LEU A 285 -16.85 -4.12 -17.64
N SER A 286 -16.48 -5.37 -17.89
CA SER A 286 -17.07 -6.11 -19.02
C SER A 286 -18.00 -7.26 -18.67
N ASN A 287 -18.11 -7.76 -17.44
CA ASN A 287 -19.14 -8.76 -17.11
C ASN A 287 -19.59 -8.64 -15.64
N GLY A 288 -20.90 -8.54 -15.44
CA GLY A 288 -21.54 -8.33 -14.14
C GLY A 288 -21.33 -9.49 -13.16
N ALA A 289 -20.30 -9.37 -12.34
CA ALA A 289 -20.15 -10.13 -11.10
C ALA A 289 -19.50 -9.23 -10.04
N LEU A 290 -20.33 -8.51 -9.30
CA LEU A 290 -20.13 -8.01 -7.93
C LEU A 290 -21.50 -7.90 -7.26
#